data_AF-A0A1F9IW40-F1
#
_entry.id   AF-A0A1F9IW40-F1
#
_cell.length_a   1.000
_cell.length_b   1.000
_cell.length_c   1.000
_cell.angle_alpha   90.00
_cell.angle_beta   90.00
_cell.angle_gamma   90.00
#
_symmetry.space_group_name_H-M   'P 1'
#
loop_
_entity.id
_entity.type
_entity.pdbx_description
1 polymer ?
#
loop_
_entity_poly.entity_id
_entity_poly.type
_entity_poly.pdbx_seq_one_letter_code
_entity_poly.pdbx_strand_id
1 'polypeptide(L)'
;MSFNQLTASPKSDFSTSKNEKKTMSNELYSTHFVNRNDETLGSAPGLLPIPLREGMQITIESHSQKFTVVEWRFHLGHPTDKSGLTIVLE
;
A
#
# COMPACT_ATOMS: atom_id res chain seq x y z
N MET A 1 3.20 -72.07 17.77
CA MET A 1 2.23 -71.36 16.91
C MET A 1 2.08 -69.95 17.45
N SER A 2 2.18 -68.98 16.52
CA SER A 2 1.81 -67.56 16.55
C SER A 2 2.39 -66.61 17.62
N PHE A 3 3.23 -65.70 17.10
CA PHE A 3 3.65 -64.43 17.67
C PHE A 3 2.48 -63.43 17.74
N ASN A 4 2.44 -62.61 18.79
CA ASN A 4 1.88 -61.26 18.70
C ASN A 4 2.94 -60.25 19.15
N GLN A 5 3.45 -59.51 18.17
CA GLN A 5 4.23 -58.30 18.37
C GLN A 5 3.27 -57.14 18.65
N LEU A 6 3.59 -56.28 19.61
CA LEU A 6 3.13 -54.90 19.61
C LEU A 6 4.36 -54.03 19.86
N THR A 7 4.91 -53.59 18.73
CA THR A 7 6.01 -52.66 18.61
C THR A 7 5.56 -51.25 18.98
N ALA A 8 6.48 -50.53 19.62
CA ALA A 8 6.36 -49.10 19.87
C ALA A 8 6.27 -48.33 18.54
N SER A 9 5.31 -47.41 18.45
CA SER A 9 5.29 -46.36 17.43
C SER A 9 5.47 -45.01 18.11
N PRO A 10 6.49 -44.21 17.75
CA PRO A 10 6.59 -42.83 18.18
C PRO A 10 5.58 -42.01 17.37
N LYS A 11 4.67 -41.30 18.06
CA LYS A 11 3.87 -40.26 17.40
C LYS A 11 4.78 -39.08 17.13
N SER A 12 5.19 -38.96 15.88
CA SER A 12 5.72 -37.74 15.30
C SER A 12 4.58 -36.73 15.17
N ASP A 13 4.31 -35.97 16.23
CA ASP A 13 3.47 -34.78 16.11
C ASP A 13 4.36 -33.66 15.54
N PHE A 14 4.39 -33.67 14.21
CA PHE A 14 4.90 -32.62 13.36
C PHE A 14 4.36 -31.28 13.85
N SER A 15 5.29 -30.45 14.32
CA SER A 15 5.06 -29.04 14.64
C SER A 15 4.46 -28.37 13.41
N THR A 16 3.13 -28.22 13.40
CA THR A 16 2.48 -27.28 12.49
C THR A 16 2.79 -25.90 13.04
N SER A 17 4.02 -25.43 12.72
CA SER A 17 4.31 -24.01 12.60
C SER A 17 3.20 -23.44 11.73
N LYS A 18 2.25 -22.74 12.38
CA LYS A 18 1.41 -21.79 11.68
C LYS A 18 2.37 -20.80 11.07
N ASN A 19 2.70 -21.04 9.81
CA ASN A 19 3.29 -20.06 8.95
C ASN A 19 2.18 -19.03 8.74
N GLU A 20 1.98 -18.18 9.74
CA GLU A 20 1.31 -16.91 9.57
C GLU A 20 2.07 -16.26 8.42
N LYS A 21 1.48 -16.33 7.22
CA LYS A 21 1.77 -15.35 6.19
C LYS A 21 1.53 -14.02 6.88
N LYS A 22 2.60 -13.45 7.42
CA LYS A 22 2.71 -12.02 7.67
C LYS A 22 2.65 -11.42 6.27
N THR A 23 1.43 -11.30 5.77
CA THR A 23 1.09 -10.34 4.73
C THR A 23 1.62 -9.05 5.30
N MET A 24 2.80 -8.62 4.84
CA MET A 24 3.16 -7.22 4.93
C MET A 24 1.96 -6.54 4.30
N SER A 25 1.08 -5.96 5.12
CA SER A 25 0.10 -5.02 4.64
C SER A 25 0.94 -4.04 3.88
N ASN A 26 0.87 -4.11 2.56
CA ASN A 26 1.41 -3.11 1.69
C ASN A 26 0.52 -1.92 2.01
N GLU A 27 0.83 -1.20 3.09
CA GLU A 27 0.18 0.03 3.49
C GLU A 27 0.48 0.98 2.35
N LEU A 28 -0.38 0.91 1.34
CA LEU A 28 -0.29 1.67 0.12
C LEU A 28 -0.48 3.12 0.58
N TYR A 29 0.64 3.83 0.72
CA TYR A 29 0.66 5.26 0.94
C TYR A 29 -0.34 5.89 -0.03
N SER A 30 -1.25 6.69 0.50
CA SER A 30 -2.25 7.37 -0.34
C SER A 30 -1.59 8.54 -1.06
N THR A 31 -1.98 8.74 -2.30
CA THR A 31 -1.66 9.93 -3.06
C THR A 31 -2.86 10.85 -3.04
N HIS A 32 -2.70 12.06 -2.53
CA HIS A 32 -3.73 13.07 -2.46
C HIS A 32 -3.48 14.14 -3.53
N PHE A 33 -4.52 14.56 -4.21
CA PHE A 33 -4.49 15.66 -5.16
C PHE A 33 -5.19 16.86 -4.52
N VAL A 34 -4.50 17.99 -4.45
CA VAL A 34 -5.04 19.22 -3.87
C VAL A 34 -4.83 20.40 -4.82
N ASN A 35 -5.64 21.44 -4.70
CA ASN A 35 -5.37 22.71 -5.37
C ASN A 35 -4.41 23.59 -4.55
N ARG A 36 -4.07 24.78 -5.07
CA ARG A 36 -3.22 25.77 -4.37
C ARG A 36 -3.77 26.27 -3.02
N ASN A 37 -5.05 26.05 -2.74
CA ASN A 37 -5.70 26.41 -1.48
C ASN A 37 -5.77 25.22 -0.50
N ASP A 38 -5.04 24.13 -0.77
CA ASP A 38 -5.07 22.86 -0.05
C ASP A 38 -6.47 22.18 -0.04
N GLU A 39 -7.38 22.56 -0.95
CA GLU A 39 -8.66 21.88 -1.11
C GLU A 39 -8.46 20.56 -1.86
N THR A 40 -9.10 19.49 -1.37
CA THR A 40 -8.93 18.15 -1.93
C THR A 40 -9.70 17.99 -3.24
N LEU A 41 -8.98 17.65 -4.30
CA LEU A 41 -9.51 17.34 -5.63
C LEU A 41 -9.77 15.84 -5.80
N GLY A 42 -9.04 15.00 -5.07
CA GLY A 42 -9.21 13.54 -5.07
C GLY A 42 -8.06 12.80 -4.40
N SER A 43 -8.08 11.47 -4.47
CA SER A 43 -7.01 10.61 -3.97
C SER A 43 -6.89 9.31 -4.77
N ALA A 44 -5.68 8.76 -4.85
CA ALA A 44 -5.40 7.46 -5.47
C ALA A 44 -4.48 6.61 -4.58
N PRO A 45 -4.65 5.28 -4.55
CA PRO A 45 -3.74 4.41 -3.82
C PRO A 45 -2.38 4.30 -4.52
N GLY A 46 -1.29 4.58 -3.79
CA GLY A 46 0.06 4.12 -4.14
C GLY A 46 0.62 4.56 -5.49
N LEU A 47 0.49 5.84 -5.84
CA LEU A 47 1.02 6.39 -7.11
C LEU A 47 2.55 6.57 -7.04
N LEU A 48 3.30 5.47 -7.02
CA LEU A 48 4.75 5.44 -7.10
C LEU A 48 5.13 4.31 -8.07
N PRO A 49 5.53 4.62 -9.34
CA PRO A 49 6.74 5.40 -9.61
C PRO A 49 6.64 6.24 -10.90
N ILE A 50 5.71 7.20 -10.99
CA ILE A 50 5.76 8.19 -12.08
C ILE A 50 6.52 9.41 -11.54
N PRO A 51 7.68 9.79 -12.10
CA PRO A 51 8.37 11.00 -11.70
C PRO A 51 7.53 12.22 -12.09
N LEU A 52 6.82 12.80 -11.13
CA LEU A 52 6.05 14.02 -11.31
C LEU A 52 6.99 15.21 -11.27
N ARG A 53 6.97 16.00 -12.34
CA ARG A 53 7.75 17.24 -12.46
C ARG A 53 6.80 18.43 -12.45
N GLU A 54 7.27 19.55 -11.90
CA GLU A 54 6.61 20.83 -12.07
C GLU A 54 6.36 21.11 -13.56
N GLY A 55 5.16 21.61 -13.89
CA GLY A 55 4.71 21.87 -15.25
C GLY A 55 4.13 20.64 -15.98
N MET A 56 4.20 19.44 -15.40
CA MET A 56 3.61 18.25 -16.01
C MET A 56 2.08 18.33 -16.00
N GLN A 57 1.44 18.04 -17.13
CA GLN A 57 -0.02 17.96 -17.19
C GLN A 57 -0.52 16.57 -16.78
N ILE A 58 -1.52 16.54 -15.90
CA ILE A 58 -2.22 15.32 -15.52
C ILE A 58 -3.73 15.48 -15.69
N THR A 59 -4.42 14.37 -15.90
CA THR A 59 -5.87 14.31 -15.90
C THR A 59 -6.30 13.41 -14.76
N ILE A 60 -7.22 13.89 -13.93
CA ILE A 60 -7.89 13.06 -12.92
C ILE A 60 -9.20 12.60 -13.55
N GLU A 61 -9.43 11.29 -13.64
CA GLU A 61 -10.59 10.72 -14.38
C GLU A 61 -11.94 11.29 -13.92
N SER A 62 -12.09 11.61 -12.63
CA SER A 62 -13.30 12.21 -12.08
C SER A 62 -13.52 13.69 -12.45
N HIS A 63 -12.57 14.31 -13.16
CA HIS A 63 -12.59 15.72 -13.55
C HIS A 63 -12.39 15.85 -15.06
N SER A 64 -13.21 16.66 -15.73
CA SER A 64 -13.14 16.84 -17.19
C SER A 64 -12.03 17.80 -17.66
N GLN A 65 -11.19 18.28 -16.74
CA GLN A 65 -10.13 19.25 -17.02
C GLN A 65 -8.74 18.66 -16.82
N LYS A 66 -7.76 19.28 -17.50
CA LYS A 66 -6.34 19.01 -17.27
C LYS A 66 -5.84 19.90 -16.14
N PHE A 67 -4.95 19.36 -15.34
CA PHE A 67 -4.28 20.06 -14.27
C PHE A 67 -2.78 20.11 -14.53
N THR A 68 -2.13 21.16 -14.07
CA THR A 68 -0.67 21.27 -14.09
C THR A 68 -0.12 20.95 -12.70
N VAL A 69 0.88 20.09 -12.63
CA VAL A 69 1.62 19.82 -11.38
C VAL A 69 2.43 21.06 -11.02
N VAL A 70 2.14 21.63 -9.85
CA VAL A 70 2.88 22.77 -9.30
C VAL A 70 4.03 22.24 -8.44
N GLU A 71 3.72 21.36 -7.50
CA GLU A 71 4.70 20.76 -6.61
C GLU A 71 4.18 19.44 -6.05
N TRP A 72 5.05 18.72 -5.33
CA TRP A 72 4.65 17.56 -4.55
C TRP A 72 5.34 17.57 -3.19
N ARG A 73 4.62 17.05 -2.20
CA ARG A 73 5.06 16.94 -0.80
C ARG A 73 4.91 15.49 -0.39
N PHE A 74 5.96 14.87 0.14
CA PHE A 74 5.89 13.50 0.65
C PHE A 74 6.04 13.51 2.17
N HIS A 75 5.03 12.99 2.86
CA HIS A 75 5.02 12.89 4.32
C HIS A 75 5.20 11.44 4.75
N LEU A 76 6.37 11.14 5.31
CA LEU A 76 6.68 9.88 6.01
C LEU A 76 6.02 9.90 7.39
N GLY A 77 4.71 9.70 7.44
CA GLY A 77 3.94 9.61 8.69
C GLY A 77 3.34 8.22 8.89
N HIS A 78 2.74 8.01 10.06
CA HIS A 78 1.95 6.80 10.33
C HIS A 78 0.67 6.81 9.46
N PRO A 79 0.17 5.67 8.93
CA PRO A 79 -1.02 5.58 8.06
C PRO A 79 -2.30 6.23 8.62
N THR A 80 -2.35 6.42 9.93
CA THR A 80 -3.46 7.08 10.64
C THR A 80 -3.43 8.60 10.54
N ASP A 81 -2.24 9.17 10.29
CA ASP A 81 -2.06 10.56 9.91
C ASP A 81 -2.05 10.63 8.38
N LYS A 82 -2.34 11.80 7.78
CA LYS A 82 -2.34 12.03 6.31
C LYS A 82 -0.95 11.81 5.70
N SER A 83 -0.51 10.57 5.67
CA SER A 83 0.79 10.10 5.25
C SER A 83 0.75 9.63 3.81
N GLY A 84 1.85 9.85 3.10
CA GLY A 84 1.95 9.58 1.68
C GLY A 84 2.23 10.82 0.85
N LEU A 85 1.87 10.75 -0.43
CA LEU A 85 2.21 11.75 -1.44
C LEU A 85 1.08 12.77 -1.56
N THR A 86 1.38 14.05 -1.51
CA THR A 86 0.45 15.11 -1.86
C THR A 86 0.95 15.80 -3.11
N ILE A 87 0.10 15.91 -4.13
CA ILE A 87 0.40 16.57 -5.40
C ILE A 87 -0.47 17.83 -5.47
N VAL A 88 0.19 18.97 -5.62
CA VAL A 88 -0.48 20.28 -5.74
C VAL A 88 -0.69 20.59 -7.22
N LEU A 89 -1.92 20.98 -7.55
CA LEU A 89 -2.41 21.15 -8.91
C LEU A 89 -3.00 22.55 -9.14
N GLU A 90 -2.94 23.00 -10.39
CA GLU A 90 -3.61 24.21 -10.90
C GLU A 90 -4.32 23.95 -12.24
#